data_AF-A0A2W6ZWT8-F1
#
_entry.id   AF-A0A2W6ZWT8-F1
#
_cell.length_a   1.000
_cell.length_b   1.000
_cell.length_c   1.000
_cell.angle_alpha   90.00
_cell.angle_beta   90.00
_cell.angle_gamma   90.00
#
_symmetry.space_group_name_H-M   'P 1'
#
loop_
_entity.id
_entity.type
_entity.pdbx_description
1 polymer ?
#
loop_
_entity_poly.entity_id
_entity_poly.type
_entity_poly.pdbx_seq_one_letter_code
_entity_poly.pdbx_strand_id
1 'polypeptide(L)'
;MVGTQLAARDFFRAAYENRYTWDPGFPGYTADVTFTHNGQTYTGQAKVSADLKQEVTGIADEAAQKAVQGQLFEVSIHRVRRGFEDSHGNNTFRYGETLADGSLEILMGGKAEGDRYQLKDNEVSMVHRHIHGVVVTIHTHSSHDTGAGYLSHRYDSVYHDPKTDEQKGGLSNFEDEYTEVGGHYILSRRAIETATEGGTDSQEFVFSNIALLDA
;
A
#
# COMPACT_ATOMS: atom_id res chain seq x y z
N MET A 1 5.64 -30.34 -13.69
CA MET A 1 6.07 -29.50 -12.56
C MET A 1 6.73 -28.19 -13.01
N VAL A 2 7.78 -28.20 -13.85
CA VAL A 2 8.44 -26.95 -14.32
C VAL A 2 7.49 -26.01 -15.10
N GLY A 3 6.64 -26.55 -15.99
CA GLY A 3 5.70 -25.72 -16.78
C GLY A 3 4.65 -25.00 -15.93
N THR A 4 4.14 -25.63 -14.87
CA THR A 4 3.16 -25.04 -13.94
C THR A 4 3.78 -23.93 -13.08
N GLN A 5 5.06 -24.07 -12.71
CA GLN A 5 5.78 -23.04 -11.97
C GLN A 5 6.05 -21.79 -12.82
N LEU A 6 6.40 -21.96 -14.10
CA LEU A 6 6.55 -20.83 -15.03
C LEU A 6 5.21 -20.08 -15.19
N ALA A 7 4.10 -20.79 -15.32
CA ALA A 7 2.77 -20.18 -15.38
C ALA A 7 2.42 -19.41 -14.10
N ALA A 8 2.68 -19.96 -12.90
CA ALA A 8 2.42 -19.27 -11.62
C ALA A 8 3.25 -17.99 -11.46
N ARG A 9 4.52 -18.05 -11.88
CA ARG A 9 5.44 -16.92 -11.85
C ARG A 9 4.98 -15.79 -12.79
N ASP A 10 4.63 -16.14 -14.02
CA ASP A 10 4.21 -15.16 -15.02
C ASP A 10 2.83 -14.56 -14.66
N PHE A 11 1.93 -15.36 -14.06
CA PHE A 11 0.66 -14.88 -13.54
C PHE A 11 0.85 -13.89 -12.38
N PHE A 12 1.72 -14.21 -11.42
CA PHE A 12 2.07 -13.27 -10.34
C PHE A 12 2.78 -12.02 -10.85
N ARG A 13 3.67 -12.16 -11.85
CA ARG A 13 4.34 -11.02 -12.50
C ARG A 13 3.34 -10.06 -13.11
N ALA A 14 2.37 -10.57 -13.87
CA ALA A 14 1.38 -9.74 -14.53
C ALA A 14 0.62 -8.86 -13.51
N ALA A 15 0.17 -9.45 -12.40
CA ALA A 15 -0.47 -8.70 -11.33
C ALA A 15 0.48 -7.71 -10.62
N TYR A 16 1.71 -8.13 -10.33
CA TYR A 16 2.73 -7.28 -9.68
C TYR A 16 3.06 -6.03 -10.52
N GLU A 17 3.23 -6.22 -11.84
CA GLU A 17 3.60 -5.17 -12.79
C GLU A 17 2.42 -4.27 -13.18
N ASN A 18 1.18 -4.72 -12.96
CA ASN A 18 -0.04 -3.95 -13.15
C ASN A 18 -0.30 -2.91 -12.03
N ARG A 19 0.52 -2.87 -10.98
CA ARG A 19 0.41 -1.84 -9.94
C ARG A 19 0.83 -0.48 -10.49
N TYR A 20 0.02 0.54 -10.26
CA TYR A 20 0.38 1.90 -10.62
C TYR A 20 1.63 2.36 -9.85
N THR A 21 2.58 2.99 -10.51
CA THR A 21 3.80 3.54 -9.90
C THR A 21 4.08 4.89 -10.51
N TRP A 22 4.76 5.77 -9.77
CA TRP A 22 5.24 7.01 -10.35
C TRP A 22 6.39 6.70 -11.31
N ASP A 23 6.32 7.26 -12.50
CA ASP A 23 7.36 7.09 -13.51
C ASP A 23 8.60 7.97 -13.18
N PRO A 24 9.74 7.76 -13.86
CA PRO A 24 10.96 8.51 -13.60
C PRO A 24 10.87 10.03 -13.80
N GLY A 25 9.83 10.52 -14.48
CA GLY A 25 9.52 11.93 -14.70
C GLY A 25 8.69 12.58 -13.60
N PHE A 26 8.33 11.85 -12.54
CA PHE A 26 7.59 12.40 -11.41
C PHE A 26 8.41 13.49 -10.69
N PRO A 27 7.95 14.75 -10.68
CA PRO A 27 8.73 15.86 -10.14
C PRO A 27 8.61 15.99 -8.62
N GLY A 28 7.73 15.21 -7.99
CA GLY A 28 7.25 15.46 -6.64
C GLY A 28 6.07 16.42 -6.60
N TYR A 29 5.55 16.69 -5.40
CA TYR A 29 4.41 17.58 -5.20
C TYR A 29 4.45 18.28 -3.84
N THR A 30 3.66 19.34 -3.73
CA THR A 30 3.25 19.97 -2.48
C THR A 30 1.74 19.82 -2.29
N ALA A 31 1.29 19.82 -1.05
CA ALA A 31 -0.13 19.84 -0.70
C ALA A 31 -0.32 20.53 0.65
N ASP A 32 -1.49 21.15 0.85
CA ASP A 32 -1.98 21.44 2.18
C ASP A 32 -2.52 20.14 2.79
N VAL A 33 -2.19 19.87 4.05
CA VAL A 33 -2.65 18.67 4.76
C VAL A 33 -3.56 19.03 5.93
N THR A 34 -4.68 18.32 6.01
CA THR A 34 -5.56 18.28 7.18
C THR A 34 -5.56 16.85 7.71
N PHE A 35 -5.06 16.68 8.93
CA PHE A 35 -5.05 15.40 9.62
C PHE A 35 -6.03 15.45 10.80
N THR A 36 -6.99 14.53 10.83
CA THR A 36 -7.93 14.36 11.94
C THR A 36 -7.66 13.04 12.63
N HIS A 37 -7.42 13.06 13.94
CA HIS A 37 -7.22 11.87 14.77
C HIS A 37 -8.19 11.90 15.96
N ASN A 38 -9.11 10.94 16.02
CA ASN A 38 -10.12 10.83 17.08
C ASN A 38 -10.85 12.16 17.37
N GLY A 39 -11.18 12.91 16.30
CA GLY A 39 -11.87 14.20 16.36
C GLY A 39 -10.98 15.43 16.60
N GLN A 40 -9.66 15.25 16.80
CA GLN A 40 -8.71 16.36 16.87
C GLN A 40 -8.10 16.63 15.50
N THR A 41 -8.14 17.88 15.04
CA THR A 41 -7.68 18.26 13.70
C THR A 41 -6.41 19.10 13.76
N TYR A 42 -5.46 18.76 12.89
CA TYR A 42 -4.17 19.40 12.69
C TYR A 42 -4.04 19.79 11.22
N THR A 43 -3.46 20.96 10.97
CA THR A 43 -3.27 21.46 9.60
C THR A 43 -1.82 21.87 9.38
N GLY A 44 -1.34 21.71 8.15
CA GLY A 44 0.03 22.06 7.78
C GLY A 44 0.27 21.93 6.29
N GLN A 45 1.54 21.83 5.91
CA GLN A 45 1.95 21.62 4.53
C GLN A 45 2.78 20.35 4.41
N ALA A 46 2.53 19.62 3.34
CA ALA A 46 3.23 18.41 2.95
C ALA A 46 4.00 18.66 1.65
N LYS A 47 5.20 18.06 1.56
CA LYS A 47 5.99 18.03 0.34
C LYS A 47 6.59 16.64 0.15
N VAL A 48 6.54 16.13 -1.06
CA VAL A 48 7.31 14.98 -1.52
C VAL A 48 8.17 15.46 -2.68
N SER A 49 9.49 15.41 -2.55
CA SER A 49 10.43 15.78 -3.63
C SER A 49 10.52 14.69 -4.71
N ALA A 50 11.13 15.02 -5.85
CA ALA A 50 11.41 14.06 -6.93
C ALA A 50 12.23 12.84 -6.47
N ASP A 51 13.11 13.01 -5.48
CA ASP A 51 13.86 11.91 -4.85
C ASP A 51 13.09 11.20 -3.72
N LEU A 52 11.78 11.45 -3.63
CA LEU A 52 10.82 10.84 -2.70
C LEU A 52 11.15 11.08 -1.23
N LYS A 53 11.74 12.24 -0.90
CA LYS A 53 11.87 12.68 0.49
C LYS A 53 10.64 13.45 0.91
N GLN A 54 10.14 13.16 2.10
CA GLN A 54 8.97 13.78 2.68
C GLN A 54 9.36 14.90 3.64
N GLU A 55 8.67 16.02 3.55
CA GLU A 55 8.76 17.14 4.48
C GLU A 55 7.35 17.52 4.93
N VAL A 56 7.18 17.76 6.23
CA VAL A 56 5.92 18.22 6.83
C VAL A 56 6.21 19.43 7.69
N THR A 57 5.52 20.54 7.43
CA THR A 57 5.66 21.79 8.18
C THR A 57 4.29 22.31 8.63
N GLY A 58 4.26 23.25 9.59
CA GLY A 58 3.01 23.89 10.04
C GLY A 58 2.20 23.12 11.09
N ILE A 59 2.52 21.85 11.38
CA ILE A 59 1.91 21.08 12.47
C ILE A 59 2.79 21.20 13.72
N ALA A 60 2.27 21.83 14.79
CA ALA A 60 3.01 22.02 16.04
C ALA A 60 3.05 20.76 16.93
N ASP A 61 2.04 19.90 16.82
CA ASP A 61 2.00 18.64 17.56
C ASP A 61 2.95 17.61 16.91
N GLU A 62 3.99 17.20 17.64
CA GLU A 62 5.03 16.30 17.11
C GLU A 62 4.48 14.92 16.71
N ALA A 63 3.46 14.42 17.40
CA ALA A 63 2.88 13.11 17.10
C ALA A 63 2.05 13.18 15.81
N ALA A 64 1.24 14.23 15.65
CA ALA A 64 0.50 14.50 14.42
C ALA A 64 1.44 14.74 13.23
N GLN A 65 2.51 15.51 13.42
CA GLN A 65 3.50 15.75 12.36
C GLN A 65 4.16 14.43 11.92
N LYS A 66 4.55 13.58 12.86
CA LYS A 66 5.11 12.24 12.56
C LYS A 66 4.11 11.33 11.88
N ALA A 67 2.83 11.36 12.26
CA ALA A 67 1.78 10.57 11.62
C ALA A 67 1.63 10.93 10.14
N VAL A 68 1.55 12.23 9.84
CA VAL A 68 1.49 12.73 8.45
C VAL A 68 2.76 12.37 7.68
N GLN A 69 3.94 12.55 8.27
CA GLN A 69 5.20 12.22 7.62
C GLN A 69 5.30 10.70 7.33
N GLY A 70 4.84 9.86 8.26
CA GLY A 70 4.74 8.41 8.09
C GLY A 70 3.82 8.04 6.94
N GLN A 71 2.67 8.70 6.80
CA GLN A 71 1.76 8.46 5.68
C GLN A 71 2.36 8.84 4.33
N LEU A 72 3.00 10.01 4.25
CA LEU A 72 3.69 10.42 3.03
C LEU A 72 4.79 9.42 2.66
N PHE A 73 5.53 8.91 3.65
CA PHE A 73 6.56 7.89 3.43
C PHE A 73 5.96 6.60 2.91
N GLU A 74 4.91 6.08 3.57
CA GLU A 74 4.24 4.84 3.17
C GLU A 74 3.71 4.93 1.74
N VAL A 75 3.01 6.01 1.39
CA VAL A 75 2.53 6.23 0.01
C VAL A 75 3.69 6.25 -0.96
N SER A 76 4.74 7.02 -0.66
CA SER A 76 5.88 7.20 -1.56
C SER A 76 6.60 5.89 -1.86
N ILE A 77 6.89 5.06 -0.85
CA ILE A 77 7.61 3.80 -1.04
C ILE A 77 6.83 2.80 -1.91
N HIS A 78 5.49 2.84 -1.86
CA HIS A 78 4.64 1.96 -2.67
C HIS A 78 4.52 2.44 -4.12
N ARG A 79 4.77 3.72 -4.39
CA ARG A 79 4.80 4.28 -5.75
C ARG A 79 6.14 4.10 -6.46
N VAL A 80 7.18 3.63 -5.77
CA VAL A 80 8.48 3.31 -6.40
C VAL A 80 8.34 2.09 -7.32
N ARG A 81 8.65 2.26 -8.61
CA ARG A 81 8.78 1.12 -9.52
C ARG A 81 10.03 0.32 -9.20
N ARG A 82 9.85 -0.96 -8.86
CA ARG A 82 10.93 -1.95 -8.75
C ARG A 82 10.70 -3.04 -9.78
N GLY A 83 11.75 -3.46 -10.46
CA GLY A 83 11.68 -4.55 -11.42
C GLY A 83 11.22 -5.85 -10.74
N PHE A 84 10.47 -6.67 -11.47
CA PHE A 84 10.03 -7.97 -10.97
C PHE A 84 11.22 -8.85 -10.58
N GLU A 85 12.26 -8.90 -11.41
CA GLU A 85 13.45 -9.72 -11.13
C GLU A 85 14.23 -9.22 -9.91
N ASP A 86 14.33 -7.89 -9.73
CA ASP A 86 15.01 -7.31 -8.58
C ASP A 86 14.30 -7.66 -7.27
N SER A 87 12.96 -7.65 -7.29
CA SER A 87 12.14 -7.89 -6.09
C SER A 87 11.90 -9.37 -5.82
N HIS A 88 11.75 -10.18 -6.87
CA HIS A 88 11.24 -11.55 -6.76
C HIS A 88 12.00 -12.59 -7.59
N GLY A 89 13.08 -12.23 -8.30
CA GLY A 89 13.84 -13.16 -9.15
C GLY A 89 14.50 -14.33 -8.40
N ASN A 90 14.71 -14.18 -7.08
CA ASN A 90 15.24 -15.22 -6.20
C ASN A 90 14.17 -16.08 -5.51
N ASN A 91 12.89 -15.91 -5.87
CA ASN A 91 11.77 -16.66 -5.29
C ASN A 91 11.25 -17.73 -6.25
N THR A 92 10.56 -18.71 -5.68
CA THR A 92 9.77 -19.69 -6.44
C THR A 92 8.28 -19.44 -6.25
N PHE A 93 7.46 -19.84 -7.22
CA PHE A 93 6.03 -19.57 -7.25
C PHE A 93 5.27 -20.87 -7.50
N ARG A 94 4.26 -21.15 -6.70
CA ARG A 94 3.40 -22.31 -6.86
C ARG A 94 1.95 -21.87 -6.71
N TYR A 95 1.05 -22.40 -7.54
CA TYR A 95 -0.38 -22.24 -7.30
C TYR A 95 -0.76 -22.93 -5.99
N GLY A 96 -1.55 -22.23 -5.18
CA GLY A 96 -2.27 -22.77 -4.05
C GLY A 96 -3.72 -23.06 -4.44
N GLU A 97 -4.65 -22.67 -3.57
CA GLU A 97 -6.09 -22.89 -3.79
C GLU A 97 -6.70 -21.89 -4.79
N THR A 98 -7.77 -22.32 -5.45
CA THR A 98 -8.71 -21.42 -6.13
C THR A 98 -9.87 -21.15 -5.19
N LEU A 99 -10.11 -19.89 -4.87
CA LEU A 99 -11.16 -19.47 -3.96
C LEU A 99 -12.52 -19.44 -4.67
N ALA A 100 -13.59 -19.45 -3.87
CA ALA A 100 -14.97 -19.46 -4.36
C ALA A 100 -15.32 -18.23 -5.21
N ASP A 101 -14.63 -17.11 -4.99
CA ASP A 101 -14.82 -15.86 -5.72
C ASP A 101 -13.97 -15.76 -7.00
N GLY A 102 -13.24 -16.83 -7.35
CA GLY A 102 -12.37 -16.92 -8.51
C GLY A 102 -10.93 -16.47 -8.27
N SER A 103 -10.59 -15.97 -7.07
CA SER A 103 -9.21 -15.61 -6.74
C SER A 103 -8.30 -16.84 -6.75
N LEU A 104 -7.07 -16.68 -7.22
CA LEU A 104 -6.06 -17.74 -7.25
C LEU A 104 -4.93 -17.45 -6.27
N GLU A 105 -4.62 -18.40 -5.41
CA GLU A 105 -3.51 -18.28 -4.46
C GLU A 105 -2.17 -18.59 -5.12
N ILE A 106 -1.15 -17.80 -4.75
CA ILE A 106 0.25 -18.01 -5.07
C ILE A 106 1.03 -18.17 -3.78
N LEU A 107 1.60 -19.36 -3.62
CA LEU A 107 2.51 -19.72 -2.53
C LEU A 107 3.94 -19.42 -2.95
N MET A 108 4.62 -18.62 -2.13
CA MET A 108 6.00 -18.22 -2.39
C MET A 108 6.97 -19.20 -1.72
N GLY A 109 8.11 -19.40 -2.37
CA GLY A 109 9.25 -20.09 -1.79
C GLY A 109 10.57 -19.35 -2.03
N GLY A 110 11.66 -19.87 -1.48
CA GLY A 110 12.98 -19.24 -1.57
C GLY A 110 13.17 -18.14 -0.53
N LYS A 111 13.55 -16.92 -0.94
CA LYS A 111 13.75 -15.81 0.03
C LYS A 111 12.45 -15.36 0.69
N ALA A 112 11.32 -15.57 0.03
CA ALA A 112 9.99 -15.25 0.52
C ALA A 112 9.22 -16.51 0.96
N GLU A 113 9.90 -17.57 1.39
CA GLU A 113 9.24 -18.78 1.91
C GLU A 113 8.27 -18.41 3.04
N GLY A 114 7.02 -18.87 2.93
CA GLY A 114 5.94 -18.56 3.86
C GLY A 114 5.08 -17.37 3.45
N ASP A 115 5.54 -16.50 2.55
CA ASP A 115 4.68 -15.48 1.95
C ASP A 115 3.66 -16.12 1.01
N ARG A 116 2.48 -15.52 0.93
CA ARG A 116 1.45 -15.92 -0.05
C ARG A 116 0.64 -14.72 -0.50
N TYR A 117 0.06 -14.86 -1.67
CA TYR A 117 -0.76 -13.83 -2.30
C TYR A 117 -2.02 -14.46 -2.87
N GLN A 118 -3.09 -13.68 -2.96
CA GLN A 118 -4.22 -14.03 -3.84
C GLN A 118 -4.27 -13.02 -4.98
N LEU A 119 -4.56 -13.53 -6.16
CA LEU A 119 -4.64 -12.74 -7.38
C LEU A 119 -6.02 -12.88 -7.99
N LYS A 120 -6.58 -11.76 -8.43
CA LYS A 120 -7.88 -11.69 -9.10
C LYS A 120 -7.86 -10.54 -10.09
N ASP A 121 -8.41 -10.77 -11.28
CA ASP A 121 -8.55 -9.73 -12.32
C ASP A 121 -7.25 -8.98 -12.65
N ASN A 122 -6.11 -9.70 -12.66
CA ASN A 122 -4.77 -9.14 -12.87
C ASN A 122 -4.33 -8.13 -11.78
N GLU A 123 -4.86 -8.27 -10.58
CA GLU A 123 -4.48 -7.51 -9.39
C GLU A 123 -4.13 -8.46 -8.23
N VAL A 124 -3.31 -7.97 -7.31
CA VAL A 124 -3.09 -8.63 -6.02
C VAL A 124 -4.24 -8.27 -5.08
N SER A 125 -5.11 -9.23 -4.78
CA SER A 125 -6.29 -9.08 -3.92
C SER A 125 -6.02 -9.43 -2.46
N MET A 126 -5.00 -10.24 -2.17
CA MET A 126 -4.54 -10.50 -0.81
C MET A 126 -3.02 -10.57 -0.76
N VAL A 127 -2.44 -10.02 0.31
CA VAL A 127 -1.01 -10.08 0.62
C VAL A 127 -0.86 -10.67 2.01
N HIS A 128 -0.07 -11.72 2.16
CA HIS A 128 0.36 -12.25 3.45
C HIS A 128 1.88 -12.37 3.47
N ARG A 129 2.55 -11.57 4.29
CA ARG A 129 4.00 -11.42 4.23
C ARG A 129 4.67 -11.38 5.59
N HIS A 130 5.83 -12.03 5.65
CA HIS A 130 6.75 -11.98 6.78
C HIS A 130 7.68 -10.78 6.62
N ILE A 131 7.53 -9.78 7.49
CA ILE A 131 8.27 -8.52 7.39
C ILE A 131 8.70 -8.12 8.80
N HIS A 132 10.00 -7.87 9.00
CA HIS A 132 10.57 -7.35 10.26
C HIS A 132 10.13 -8.09 11.54
N GLY A 133 9.95 -9.42 11.47
CA GLY A 133 9.58 -10.24 12.63
C GLY A 133 8.09 -10.23 12.97
N VAL A 134 7.24 -9.65 12.11
CA VAL A 134 5.79 -9.76 12.15
C VAL A 134 5.26 -10.33 10.84
N VAL A 135 4.03 -10.81 10.87
CA VAL A 135 3.28 -11.18 9.66
C VAL A 135 2.20 -10.15 9.45
N VAL A 136 2.10 -9.61 8.24
CA VAL A 136 1.00 -8.73 7.86
C VAL A 136 0.13 -9.44 6.84
N THR A 137 -1.18 -9.42 7.07
CA THR A 137 -2.19 -9.85 6.10
C THR A 137 -2.99 -8.63 5.68
N ILE A 138 -3.13 -8.41 4.37
CA ILE A 138 -3.92 -7.32 3.77
C ILE A 138 -4.88 -7.91 2.76
N HIS A 139 -6.17 -7.58 2.85
CA HIS A 139 -7.16 -7.89 1.82
C HIS A 139 -7.60 -6.63 1.10
N THR A 140 -7.48 -6.60 -0.22
CA THR A 140 -7.98 -5.51 -1.06
C THR A 140 -9.38 -5.85 -1.54
N HIS A 141 -10.33 -4.98 -1.18
CA HIS A 141 -11.76 -5.13 -1.49
C HIS A 141 -12.17 -4.38 -2.75
N SER A 142 -11.47 -3.29 -3.06
CA SER A 142 -11.63 -2.55 -4.32
C SER A 142 -10.37 -1.78 -4.66
N SER A 143 -10.17 -1.59 -5.96
CA SER A 143 -9.08 -0.79 -6.54
C SER A 143 -9.61 0.48 -7.23
N HIS A 144 -8.71 1.43 -7.41
CA HIS A 144 -8.85 2.58 -8.27
C HIS A 144 -8.08 2.32 -9.56
N ASP A 145 -8.77 2.29 -10.69
CA ASP A 145 -8.17 2.11 -12.01
C ASP A 145 -7.64 3.46 -12.53
N THR A 146 -6.34 3.51 -12.77
CA THR A 146 -5.65 4.70 -13.32
C THR A 146 -5.54 4.69 -14.84
N GLY A 147 -5.96 3.60 -15.50
CA GLY A 147 -5.68 3.31 -16.91
C GLY A 147 -4.24 2.87 -17.19
N ALA A 148 -3.30 3.11 -16.26
CA ALA A 148 -1.91 2.68 -16.32
C ALA A 148 -1.54 1.65 -15.24
N GLY A 149 -2.56 1.07 -14.60
CA GLY A 149 -2.45 0.13 -13.49
C GLY A 149 -3.43 0.47 -12.37
N TYR A 150 -3.36 -0.30 -11.28
CA TYR A 150 -4.28 -0.16 -10.16
C TYR A 150 -3.63 0.41 -8.91
N LEU A 151 -4.44 1.08 -8.10
CA LEU A 151 -4.16 1.53 -6.74
C LEU A 151 -5.18 0.89 -5.79
N SER A 152 -4.79 0.52 -4.58
CA SER A 152 -5.76 0.07 -3.58
C SER A 152 -6.70 1.22 -3.20
N HIS A 153 -8.01 0.98 -3.24
CA HIS A 153 -9.03 1.96 -2.85
C HIS A 153 -9.64 1.61 -1.49
N ARG A 154 -10.07 0.37 -1.28
CA ARG A 154 -10.55 -0.10 0.03
C ARG A 154 -9.90 -1.41 0.38
N TYR A 155 -9.34 -1.51 1.58
CA TYR A 155 -8.62 -2.68 2.05
C TYR A 155 -8.59 -2.76 3.57
N ASP A 156 -8.34 -3.94 4.11
CA ASP A 156 -8.04 -4.13 5.53
C ASP A 156 -6.62 -4.64 5.74
N SER A 157 -6.07 -4.41 6.93
CA SER A 157 -4.80 -4.97 7.35
C SER A 157 -4.83 -5.43 8.80
N VAL A 158 -4.14 -6.53 9.07
CA VAL A 158 -3.97 -7.07 10.41
C VAL A 158 -2.59 -7.70 10.56
N TYR A 159 -1.98 -7.51 11.72
CA TYR A 159 -0.67 -8.08 12.05
C TYR A 159 -0.82 -9.33 12.90
N HIS A 160 0.10 -10.28 12.78
CA HIS A 160 0.13 -11.51 13.54
C HIS A 160 1.55 -11.83 14.04
N ASP A 161 1.65 -12.58 15.13
CA ASP A 161 2.90 -13.22 15.53
C ASP A 161 3.27 -14.35 14.54
N PRO A 162 4.46 -14.35 13.94
CA PRO A 162 4.85 -15.37 12.96
C PRO A 162 4.95 -16.79 13.54
N LYS A 163 5.04 -16.95 14.87
CA LYS A 163 5.22 -18.26 15.51
C LYS A 163 3.91 -18.82 16.03
N THR A 164 3.06 -17.98 16.61
CA THR A 164 1.81 -18.40 17.26
C THR A 164 0.58 -18.15 16.39
N ASP A 165 0.71 -17.36 15.32
CA ASP A 165 -0.39 -16.85 14.50
C ASP A 165 -1.39 -15.99 15.30
N GLU A 166 -0.99 -15.55 16.50
CA GLU A 166 -1.82 -14.69 17.33
C GLU A 166 -1.86 -13.28 16.74
N GLN A 167 -3.09 -12.76 16.55
CA GLN A 167 -3.29 -11.40 16.07
C GLN A 167 -2.64 -10.37 17.02
N LYS A 168 -1.91 -9.43 16.43
CA LYS A 168 -1.28 -8.29 17.09
C LYS A 168 -2.00 -7.01 16.72
N GLY A 169 -2.60 -6.36 17.71
CA GLY A 169 -3.31 -5.10 17.53
C GLY A 169 -4.65 -5.27 16.79
N GLY A 170 -5.22 -4.13 16.42
CA GLY A 170 -6.53 -4.05 15.79
C GLY A 170 -6.52 -4.35 14.29
N LEU A 171 -7.65 -4.84 13.79
CA LEU A 171 -7.94 -4.82 12.35
C LEU A 171 -8.10 -3.35 11.93
N SER A 172 -7.30 -2.92 10.95
CA SER A 172 -7.34 -1.58 10.38
C SER A 172 -8.05 -1.63 9.02
N ASN A 173 -9.08 -0.83 8.83
CA ASN A 173 -9.78 -0.66 7.54
C ASN A 173 -9.36 0.67 6.92
N PHE A 174 -9.06 0.65 5.63
CA PHE A 174 -8.57 1.79 4.87
C PHE A 174 -9.51 2.12 3.73
N GLU A 175 -9.72 3.42 3.50
CA GLU A 175 -10.34 3.97 2.31
C GLU A 175 -9.49 5.12 1.76
N ASP A 176 -8.95 4.91 0.56
CA ASP A 176 -8.03 5.82 -0.12
C ASP A 176 -8.68 6.45 -1.34
N GLU A 177 -8.59 7.76 -1.48
CA GLU A 177 -9.00 8.48 -2.68
C GLU A 177 -7.79 9.14 -3.32
N TYR A 178 -7.82 9.20 -4.66
CA TYR A 178 -6.73 9.72 -5.47
C TYR A 178 -7.23 10.80 -6.40
N THR A 179 -6.36 11.75 -6.71
CA THR A 179 -6.57 12.76 -7.74
C THR A 179 -5.44 12.73 -8.74
N GLU A 180 -5.75 12.99 -10.02
CA GLU A 180 -4.76 13.10 -11.07
C GLU A 180 -4.26 14.55 -11.17
N VAL A 181 -2.95 14.75 -11.05
CA VAL A 181 -2.29 16.05 -11.23
C VAL A 181 -1.13 15.88 -12.20
N GLY A 182 -1.21 16.53 -13.36
CA GLY A 182 -0.17 16.49 -14.38
C GLY A 182 0.21 15.06 -14.81
N GLY A 183 -0.77 14.18 -15.02
CA GLY A 183 -0.57 12.79 -15.44
C GLY A 183 -0.18 11.83 -14.30
N HIS A 184 -0.12 12.30 -13.06
CA HIS A 184 0.26 11.50 -11.90
C HIS A 184 -0.90 11.38 -10.92
N TYR A 185 -1.23 10.16 -10.50
CA TYR A 185 -2.18 9.93 -9.42
C TYR A 185 -1.50 10.11 -8.07
N ILE A 186 -2.09 10.96 -7.23
CA ILE A 186 -1.61 11.33 -5.90
C ILE A 186 -2.74 11.09 -4.90
N LEU A 187 -2.41 10.57 -3.72
CA LEU A 187 -3.37 10.37 -2.64
C LEU A 187 -3.95 11.73 -2.20
N SER A 188 -5.26 11.90 -2.30
CA SER A 188 -5.98 13.09 -1.86
C SER A 188 -6.69 12.88 -0.52
N ARG A 189 -7.06 11.64 -0.19
CA ARG A 189 -7.64 11.29 1.11
C ARG A 189 -7.27 9.87 1.51
N ARG A 190 -7.06 9.64 2.80
CA ARG A 190 -6.97 8.32 3.42
C ARG A 190 -7.71 8.34 4.74
N ALA A 191 -8.74 7.51 4.87
CA ALA A 191 -9.42 7.23 6.13
C ALA A 191 -8.99 5.87 6.66
N ILE A 192 -8.71 5.78 7.95
CA ILE A 192 -8.29 4.57 8.66
C ILE A 192 -9.16 4.40 9.89
N GLU A 193 -9.79 3.23 10.02
CA GLU A 193 -10.49 2.83 11.24
C GLU A 193 -9.87 1.55 11.80
N THR A 194 -9.32 1.64 13.00
CA THR A 194 -8.67 0.51 13.68
C THR A 194 -9.49 0.07 14.89
N ALA A 195 -9.93 -1.19 14.89
CA ALA A 195 -10.65 -1.76 16.03
C ALA A 195 -9.69 -2.08 17.19
N THR A 196 -9.77 -1.34 18.29
CA THR A 196 -8.92 -1.54 19.48
C THR A 196 -9.75 -2.05 20.67
N GLU A 197 -9.10 -2.52 21.74
CA GLU A 197 -9.78 -2.92 22.98
C GLU A 197 -10.60 -1.77 23.60
N GLY A 198 -10.17 -0.51 23.39
CA GLY A 198 -10.81 0.69 23.94
C GLY A 198 -11.84 1.35 23.03
N GLY A 199 -12.16 0.77 21.87
CA GLY A 199 -13.02 1.34 20.84
C GLY A 199 -12.31 1.51 19.50
N THR A 200 -12.89 2.30 18.60
CA THR A 200 -12.30 2.57 17.27
C THR A 200 -11.32 3.72 17.35
N ASP A 201 -10.08 3.49 16.91
CA ASP A 201 -9.13 4.57 16.58
C ASP A 201 -9.38 5.03 15.15
N SER A 202 -9.73 6.31 14.97
CA SER A 202 -10.11 6.88 13.68
C SER A 202 -9.11 7.96 13.26
N GLN A 203 -8.51 7.78 12.09
CA GLN A 203 -7.55 8.69 11.48
C GLN A 203 -8.00 9.06 10.07
N GLU A 204 -7.96 10.34 9.72
CA GLU A 204 -8.25 10.82 8.38
C GLU A 204 -7.18 11.81 7.94
N PHE A 205 -6.56 11.53 6.80
CA PHE A 205 -5.58 12.39 6.15
C PHE A 205 -6.23 12.95 4.88
N VAL A 206 -6.30 14.26 4.74
CA VAL A 206 -6.79 14.94 3.54
C VAL A 206 -5.69 15.83 3.00
N PHE A 207 -5.32 15.62 1.73
CA PHE A 207 -4.35 16.41 1.00
C PHE A 207 -5.10 17.24 -0.05
N SER A 208 -4.95 18.56 0.03
CA SER A 208 -5.64 19.52 -0.82
C SER A 208 -4.67 20.49 -1.46
N ASN A 209 -5.11 21.24 -2.48
CA ASN A 209 -4.26 22.16 -3.23
C ASN A 209 -2.98 21.48 -3.75
N ILE A 210 -3.12 20.22 -4.19
CA ILE A 210 -2.01 19.40 -4.66
C ILE A 210 -1.45 20.03 -5.93
N ALA A 211 -0.16 20.35 -5.91
CA ALA A 211 0.56 20.93 -7.04
C ALA A 211 1.88 20.19 -7.24
N LEU A 212 2.18 19.84 -8.50
CA LEU A 212 3.48 19.27 -8.84
C LEU A 212 4.58 20.32 -8.60
N LEU A 213 5.76 19.85 -8.22
CA LEU A 213 6.95 20.69 -8.19
C LEU A 213 7.37 21.02 -9.63
N ASP A 214 7.96 22.20 -9.83
CA ASP A 214 8.61 22.52 -11.10
C ASP A 214 9.78 21.55 -11.33
N ALA A 215 9.87 21.00 -12.54
CA ALA A 215 10.93 20.07 -12.96
C ALA A 215 12.26 20.79 -13.25
#